data_AF-A0A6H0TQC3-F1
#
_entry.id   AF-A0A6H0TQC3-F1
#
_cell.length_a   1.000
_cell.length_b   1.000
_cell.length_c   1.000
_cell.angle_alpha   90.00
_cell.angle_beta   90.00
_cell.angle_gamma   90.00
#
_symmetry.space_group_name_H-M   'P 1'
#
loop_
_entity.id
_entity.type
_entity.pdbx_description
1 polymer ?
#
loop_
_entity_poly.entity_id
_entity_poly.type
_entity_poly.pdbx_seq_one_letter_code
_entity_poly.pdbx_strand_id
1 'polypeptide(L)'
;MERDVNVNKREIRIEILNLQDKHCKECDRRYSKQGDFCWRECEIGKRMNQLGICLGGRHGLKVRKQRTTKDWDKLCVKAVAMRKTGMTYKCIAEVLKVSEGSQITLQLRKRGLL
;
A
#
# COMPACT_ATOMS: atom_id res chain seq x y z
N MET A 1 18.48 -9.07 21.17
CA MET A 1 17.66 -8.61 22.33
C MET A 1 16.53 -7.76 21.80
N GLU A 2 15.40 -8.38 21.48
CA GLU A 2 14.15 -7.64 21.27
C GLU A 2 13.68 -7.15 22.64
N ARG A 3 13.64 -5.83 22.82
CA ARG A 3 13.00 -5.25 23.99
C ARG A 3 11.50 -5.35 23.75
N ASP A 4 10.86 -6.32 24.39
CA ASP A 4 9.42 -6.32 24.61
C ASP A 4 9.09 -5.08 25.47
N VAL A 5 8.98 -3.94 24.79
CA VAL A 5 8.35 -2.75 25.37
C VAL A 5 6.92 -3.20 25.59
N ASN A 6 6.52 -3.31 26.86
CA ASN A 6 5.12 -3.55 27.22
C ASN A 6 4.32 -2.31 26.80
N VAL A 7 3.94 -2.28 25.53
CA VAL A 7 3.18 -1.20 24.93
C VAL A 7 1.79 -1.23 25.56
N ASN A 8 1.47 -0.23 26.37
CA ASN A 8 0.13 -0.09 26.94
C ASN A 8 -0.87 0.25 25.83
N LYS A 9 -1.45 -0.80 25.22
CA LYS A 9 -2.38 -0.66 24.10
C LYS A 9 -3.64 0.11 24.46
N ARG A 10 -3.98 0.27 25.74
CA ARG A 10 -5.13 1.08 26.19
C ARG A 10 -4.79 2.56 26.07
N GLU A 11 -3.66 2.98 26.63
CA GLU A 11 -3.20 4.37 26.57
C GLU A 11 -3.01 4.86 25.13
N ILE A 12 -2.41 4.04 24.27
CA ILE A 12 -2.25 4.36 22.85
C ILE A 12 -3.58 4.59 22.16
N ARG A 13 -4.61 3.77 22.46
CA ARG A 13 -5.94 3.96 21.88
C ARG A 13 -6.58 5.25 22.38
N ILE A 14 -6.43 5.59 23.67
CA ILE A 14 -6.92 6.85 24.23
C ILE A 14 -6.21 8.04 23.56
N GLU A 15 -4.90 7.97 23.35
CA GLU A 15 -4.14 9.00 22.65
C GLU A 15 -4.65 9.20 21.22
N ILE A 16 -4.91 8.11 20.47
CA ILE A 16 -5.50 8.19 19.13
C ILE A 16 -6.86 8.89 19.16
N LEU A 17 -7.75 8.52 20.09
CA LEU A 17 -9.08 9.14 20.21
C LEU A 17 -8.97 10.63 20.53
N ASN A 18 -8.11 11.00 21.47
CA ASN A 18 -7.87 12.40 21.83
C ASN A 18 -7.34 13.22 20.64
N LEU A 19 -6.42 12.65 19.85
CA LEU A 19 -5.92 13.29 18.64
C LEU A 19 -7.03 13.46 17.59
N GLN A 20 -7.90 12.46 17.43
CA GLN A 20 -9.03 12.53 16.51
C GLN A 20 -10.02 13.62 16.92
N ASP A 21 -10.44 13.64 18.18
CA ASP A 21 -11.44 14.59 18.69
C ASP A 21 -10.92 16.02 18.66
N LYS A 22 -9.65 16.23 19.04
CA LYS A 22 -9.05 17.56 19.13
C LYS A 22 -8.67 18.14 17.77
N HIS A 23 -8.19 17.33 16.83
CA HIS A 23 -7.55 17.83 15.61
C HIS A 23 -8.22 17.36 14.32
N CYS A 24 -8.83 16.17 14.31
CA CYS A 24 -9.37 15.59 13.07
C CYS A 24 -10.88 15.83 12.94
N LYS A 25 -11.60 16.05 14.04
CA LYS A 25 -13.07 16.10 14.05
C LYS A 25 -13.62 17.17 13.10
N GLU A 26 -13.09 18.37 13.22
CA GLU A 26 -13.44 19.58 12.44
C GLU A 26 -12.40 19.87 11.34
N CYS A 27 -11.56 18.89 10.97
CA CYS A 27 -10.55 19.10 9.93
C CYS A 27 -11.20 19.10 8.54
N ASP A 28 -11.04 20.20 7.78
CA ASP A 28 -11.54 20.32 6.40
C ASP A 28 -11.08 19.20 5.48
N ARG A 29 -9.91 18.61 5.77
CA ARG A 29 -9.33 17.53 4.97
C ARG A 29 -9.80 16.14 5.39
N ARG A 30 -10.58 16.00 6.47
CA ARG A 30 -11.04 14.70 7.00
C ARG A 30 -11.73 13.85 5.94
N TYR A 31 -12.53 14.48 5.08
CA TYR A 31 -13.27 13.84 4.00
C TYR A 31 -12.66 14.12 2.62
N SER A 32 -11.42 14.60 2.57
CA SER A 32 -10.75 14.89 1.31
C SER A 32 -10.49 13.61 0.51
N LYS A 33 -10.62 13.71 -0.81
CA LYS A 33 -10.21 12.65 -1.75
C LYS A 33 -8.69 12.40 -1.71
N GLN A 34 -7.90 13.32 -1.18
CA GLN A 34 -6.45 13.20 -0.98
C GLN A 34 -6.13 12.57 0.37
N GLY A 35 -6.65 11.36 0.61
CA GLY A 35 -6.57 10.66 1.90
C GLY A 35 -5.15 10.31 2.35
N ASP A 36 -4.15 10.42 1.47
CA ASP A 36 -2.74 10.17 1.82
C ASP A 36 -2.01 11.41 2.37
N PHE A 37 -2.61 12.60 2.32
CA PHE A 37 -2.05 13.81 2.93
C PHE A 37 -1.82 13.63 4.44
N CYS A 38 -2.77 13.03 5.16
CA CYS A 38 -2.65 12.80 6.60
C CYS A 38 -1.43 11.95 6.95
N TRP A 39 -1.02 11.05 6.06
CA TRP A 39 0.10 10.14 6.30
C TRP A 39 1.44 10.71 5.80
N ARG A 40 1.42 11.72 4.92
CA ARG A 40 2.62 12.30 4.29
C ARG A 40 3.04 13.65 4.87
N GLU A 41 2.07 14.53 5.10
CA GLU A 41 2.33 15.96 5.36
C GLU A 41 1.75 16.43 6.70
N CYS A 42 0.75 15.74 7.25
CA CYS A 42 0.11 16.12 8.51
C CYS A 42 0.84 15.51 9.72
N GLU A 43 1.35 16.34 10.63
CA GLU A 43 2.03 15.85 11.84
C GLU A 43 1.11 15.02 12.76
N ILE A 44 -0.15 15.43 12.92
CA ILE A 44 -1.14 14.66 13.69
C ILE A 44 -1.41 13.30 13.04
N GLY A 45 -1.59 13.28 11.72
CA GLY A 45 -1.83 12.04 10.98
C GLY A 45 -0.61 11.11 10.98
N LYS A 46 0.61 11.64 10.87
CA LYS A 46 1.86 10.88 11.05
C LYS A 46 1.94 10.24 12.43
N ARG A 47 1.65 11.02 13.49
CA ARG A 47 1.62 10.52 14.87
C ARG A 47 0.58 9.42 15.06
N MET A 48 -0.65 9.62 14.59
CA MET A 48 -1.70 8.61 14.64
C MET A 48 -1.31 7.32 13.88
N ASN A 49 -0.64 7.43 12.73
CA ASN A 49 -0.16 6.27 12.00
C ASN A 49 0.91 5.50 12.78
N GLN A 50 1.84 6.18 13.45
CA GLN A 50 2.82 5.54 14.33
C GLN A 50 2.16 4.79 15.49
N LEU A 51 1.21 5.44 16.17
CA LEU A 51 0.42 4.82 17.24
C LEU A 51 -0.36 3.60 16.74
N GLY A 52 -0.94 3.69 15.54
CA GLY A 52 -1.61 2.57 14.87
C GLY A 52 -0.67 1.40 14.60
N ILE A 53 0.58 1.65 14.18
CA ILE A 53 1.60 0.62 13.97
C ILE A 53 1.96 -0.06 15.31
N CYS A 54 2.08 0.70 16.39
CA CYS A 54 2.32 0.15 17.74
C CYS A 54 1.16 -0.76 18.21
N LEU A 55 -0.05 -0.58 17.69
CA LEU A 55 -1.20 -1.47 17.94
C LEU A 55 -1.25 -2.69 17.00
N GLY A 56 -0.25 -2.89 16.14
CA GLY A 56 -0.22 -3.95 15.12
C GLY A 56 -0.89 -3.58 13.80
N GLY A 57 -1.23 -2.30 13.61
CA GLY A 57 -1.78 -1.76 12.37
C GLY A 57 -0.75 -1.69 11.24
N ARG A 58 -1.23 -1.64 10.00
CA ARG A 58 -0.38 -1.45 8.82
C ARG A 58 -0.01 0.02 8.68
N HIS A 59 1.23 0.29 8.27
CA HIS A 59 1.68 1.64 7.96
C HIS A 59 0.88 2.20 6.77
N GLY A 60 0.21 3.34 6.92
CA GLY A 60 -0.65 3.96 5.91
C GLY A 60 0.03 4.19 4.56
N LEU A 61 1.31 4.60 4.57
CA LEU A 61 2.15 4.73 3.36
C LEU A 61 2.58 3.40 2.71
N LYS A 62 2.54 2.28 3.44
CA LYS A 62 2.92 0.95 2.90
C LYS A 62 1.73 0.19 2.33
N VAL A 63 0.55 0.81 2.21
CA VAL A 63 -0.54 0.24 1.41
C VAL A 63 -0.03 0.16 -0.02
N ARG A 64 0.31 -1.05 -0.49
CA ARG A 64 0.75 -1.27 -1.87
C ARG A 64 -0.31 -0.68 -2.79
N LYS A 65 0.04 0.40 -3.50
CA LYS A 65 -0.84 0.96 -4.53
C LYS A 65 -1.20 -0.18 -5.47
N GLN A 66 -2.48 -0.52 -5.54
CA GLN A 66 -2.93 -1.48 -6.52
C GLN A 66 -2.60 -0.90 -7.90
N ARG A 67 -1.98 -1.72 -8.74
CA ARG A 67 -1.70 -1.34 -10.13
C ARG A 67 -3.03 -1.05 -10.81
N THR A 68 -3.14 0.13 -11.43
CA THR A 68 -4.31 0.49 -12.21
C THR A 68 -4.39 -0.34 -13.49
N THR A 69 -5.53 -0.32 -14.19
CA THR A 69 -5.67 -0.94 -15.52
C THR A 69 -4.56 -0.47 -16.47
N LYS A 70 -4.30 0.86 -16.51
CA LYS A 70 -3.24 1.46 -17.34
C LYS A 70 -1.84 0.97 -16.96
N ASP A 71 -1.57 0.76 -15.68
CA ASP A 71 -0.28 0.20 -15.23
C ASP A 71 -0.12 -1.24 -15.72
N TRP A 72 -1.19 -2.02 -15.63
CA TRP A 72 -1.20 -3.39 -16.13
C TRP A 72 -1.08 -3.46 -17.65
N ASP A 73 -1.72 -2.57 -18.40
CA ASP A 73 -1.59 -2.52 -19.87
C ASP A 73 -0.13 -2.36 -20.28
N LYS A 74 0.59 -1.42 -19.64
CA LYS A 74 2.03 -1.21 -19.86
C LYS A 74 2.87 -2.44 -19.50
N LEU A 75 2.54 -3.12 -18.40
CA LEU A 75 3.24 -4.33 -17.99
C LEU A 75 2.99 -5.50 -18.93
N CYS A 76 1.77 -5.66 -19.44
CA CYS A 76 1.41 -6.72 -20.37
C CYS A 76 2.15 -6.56 -21.70
N VAL A 77 2.29 -5.35 -22.23
CA VAL A 77 3.10 -5.09 -23.44
C VAL A 77 4.55 -5.53 -23.23
N LYS A 78 5.15 -5.18 -22.09
CA LYS A 78 6.51 -5.60 -21.74
C LYS A 78 6.62 -7.12 -21.57
N ALA A 79 5.64 -7.73 -20.92
CA ALA A 79 5.61 -9.18 -20.70
C ALA A 79 5.52 -9.96 -22.02
N VAL A 80 4.73 -9.49 -23.00
CA VAL A 80 4.67 -10.09 -24.33
C VAL A 80 6.02 -10.00 -25.03
N ALA A 81 6.69 -8.84 -24.99
CA ALA A 81 8.02 -8.67 -25.58
C ALA A 81 9.06 -9.60 -24.94
N MET A 82 9.11 -9.68 -23.61
CA MET A 82 9.99 -10.61 -22.87
C MET A 82 9.65 -12.08 -23.13
N ARG A 83 8.38 -12.40 -23.37
CA ARG A 83 7.97 -13.77 -23.71
C ARG A 83 8.48 -14.18 -25.08
N LYS A 84 8.50 -13.25 -26.05
CA LYS A 84 9.09 -13.46 -27.39
C LYS A 84 10.59 -13.71 -27.33
N THR A 85 11.31 -13.20 -26.32
CA THR A 85 12.73 -13.50 -26.10
C THR A 85 12.95 -14.81 -25.32
N GLY A 86 11.91 -15.61 -25.10
CA GLY A 86 12.01 -16.93 -24.46
C GLY A 86 11.90 -16.92 -22.93
N MET A 87 11.72 -15.76 -22.27
CA MET A 87 11.64 -15.71 -20.81
C MET A 87 10.40 -16.43 -20.26
N THR A 88 10.56 -17.13 -19.14
CA THR A 88 9.42 -17.73 -18.42
C THR A 88 8.61 -16.66 -17.70
N TYR A 89 7.31 -16.91 -17.47
CA TYR A 89 6.47 -15.97 -16.72
C TYR A 89 6.94 -15.74 -15.28
N LYS A 90 7.65 -16.71 -14.69
CA LYS A 90 8.30 -16.56 -13.38
C LYS A 90 9.39 -15.49 -13.44
N CYS A 91 10.33 -15.61 -14.38
CA CYS A 91 11.40 -14.62 -14.58
C CYS A 91 10.83 -13.24 -14.96
N ILE A 92 9.79 -13.20 -15.81
CA ILE A 92 9.12 -11.94 -16.18
C ILE A 92 8.50 -11.26 -14.95
N ALA A 93 7.86 -12.00 -14.06
CA ALA A 93 7.27 -11.44 -12.84
C ALA A 93 8.35 -10.82 -11.94
N GLU A 94 9.49 -11.49 -11.77
CA GLU A 94 10.64 -10.96 -11.01
C GLU A 94 11.15 -9.64 -11.61
N VAL A 95 11.37 -9.59 -12.92
CA VAL A 95 11.81 -8.37 -13.64
C VAL A 95 10.79 -7.23 -13.52
N LEU A 96 9.50 -7.55 -13.63
CA LEU A 96 8.41 -6.57 -13.56
C LEU A 96 7.95 -6.24 -12.13
N LYS A 97 8.64 -6.78 -11.11
CA LYS A 97 8.31 -6.64 -9.68
C LYS A 97 6.86 -7.03 -9.37
N VAL A 98 6.37 -8.08 -10.02
CA VAL A 98 5.08 -8.73 -9.77
C VAL A 98 5.34 -9.97 -8.92
N SER A 99 4.46 -10.25 -7.96
CA SER A 99 4.72 -11.28 -6.96
C SER A 99 4.76 -12.69 -7.54
N GLU A 100 3.93 -12.98 -8.54
CA GLU A 100 3.83 -14.31 -9.12
C GLU A 100 3.67 -14.27 -10.64
N GLY A 101 4.23 -15.25 -11.35
CA GLY A 101 4.06 -15.42 -12.80
C GLY A 101 2.60 -15.68 -13.21
N SER A 102 1.82 -16.33 -12.35
CA SER A 102 0.37 -16.55 -12.52
C SER A 102 -0.41 -15.24 -12.69
N GLN A 103 0.03 -14.16 -12.04
CA GLN A 103 -0.61 -12.85 -12.16
C GLN A 103 -0.36 -12.25 -13.55
N ILE A 104 0.81 -12.47 -14.15
CA ILE A 104 1.11 -12.02 -15.51
C ILE A 104 0.21 -12.74 -16.51
N THR A 105 0.10 -14.08 -16.43
CA THR A 105 -0.76 -14.85 -17.36
C THR A 105 -2.22 -14.48 -17.24
N LEU A 106 -2.73 -14.31 -16.02
CA LEU A 106 -4.10 -13.83 -15.78
C LEU A 106 -4.35 -12.46 -16.42
N GLN A 107 -3.41 -11.52 -16.27
CA GLN A 107 -3.57 -10.15 -16.80
C GLN A 107 -3.42 -10.09 -18.32
N LEU A 108 -2.64 -10.99 -18.93
CA LEU A 108 -2.57 -11.15 -20.38
C LEU A 108 -3.86 -11.70 -20.97
N ARG A 109 -4.45 -12.75 -20.37
CA ARG A 109 -5.74 -13.31 -20.81
C ARG A 109 -6.87 -12.29 -20.79
N LYS A 110 -6.94 -11.47 -19.73
CA LYS A 110 -7.92 -10.38 -19.62
C LYS A 110 -7.84 -9.35 -20.76
N ARG A 111 -6.72 -9.31 -21.48
CA ARG A 111 -6.43 -8.37 -22.57
C ARG A 111 -6.36 -9.05 -23.93
N GLY A 112 -6.64 -10.35 -24.02
CA GLY A 112 -6.53 -11.12 -25.27
C GLY A 112 -5.10 -11.21 -25.82
N LEU A 113 -4.09 -11.14 -24.95
CA LEU A 113 -2.66 -11.17 -25.33
C LEU A 113 -2.00 -12.54 -25.14
N LEU A 114 -2.79 -13.53 -24.73
CA LEU A 114 -2.41 -14.93 -24.57
C LEU A 114 -3.52 -15.80 -25.16
#